data_AF-A0A226D7C6-F1
#
_entry.id   AF-A0A226D7C6-F1
#
_cell.length_a   1.000
_cell.length_b   1.000
_cell.length_c   1.000
_cell.angle_alpha   90.00
_cell.angle_beta   90.00
_cell.angle_gamma   90.00
#
_symmetry.space_group_name_H-M   'P 1'
#
loop_
_entity.id
_entity.type
_entity.pdbx_description
1 polymer ?
#
loop_
_entity_poly.entity_id
_entity_poly.type
_entity_poly.pdbx_seq_one_letter_code
_entity_poly.pdbx_strand_id
1 'polypeptide(L)'
;MKKICVGLATSRTRKTASSPENLEKLERLIMSDRRFKLSQLAEDMGIPKTTIQSMVTQDLVTGDETWVYYYDSETKQQSIQWMHRGSPPTVKTKVQKSAEKWMLTVFWDSKGPLLVQYMDPNTTIDGAAYAKTLEELRVAVAEKRGVKKGVGCIFYTTSRHLTRHSTC
;
A
#
# COMPACT_ATOMS: atom_id res chain seq x y z
N MET A 1 -21.11 -48.35 -22.49
CA MET A 1 -21.11 -47.58 -21.24
C MET A 1 -19.98 -46.55 -21.32
N LYS A 2 -20.29 -45.26 -21.18
CA LYS A 2 -19.35 -44.14 -21.35
C LYS A 2 -18.46 -43.98 -20.11
N LYS A 3 -17.15 -43.80 -20.30
CA LYS A 3 -16.26 -43.14 -19.33
C LYS A 3 -15.66 -41.93 -20.03
N ILE A 4 -16.13 -40.74 -19.64
CA ILE A 4 -15.53 -39.47 -20.01
C ILE A 4 -14.53 -39.14 -18.90
N CYS A 5 -13.25 -39.15 -19.24
CA CYS A 5 -12.21 -38.53 -18.41
C CYS A 5 -12.08 -37.08 -18.90
N VAL A 6 -12.71 -36.11 -18.23
CA VAL A 6 -12.35 -34.70 -18.43
C VAL A 6 -11.17 -34.43 -17.52
N GLY A 7 -10.00 -34.23 -18.14
CA GLY A 7 -8.79 -33.87 -17.45
C GLY A 7 -9.00 -32.63 -16.59
N LEU A 8 -8.64 -32.74 -15.32
CA LEU A 8 -8.42 -31.59 -14.44
C LEU A 8 -7.40 -30.69 -15.11
N ALA A 9 -7.87 -29.53 -15.60
CA ALA A 9 -7.01 -28.46 -16.07
C ALA A 9 -6.19 -27.97 -14.87
N THR A 10 -4.99 -28.55 -14.74
CA THR A 10 -3.99 -28.10 -13.80
C THR A 10 -3.59 -26.68 -14.18
N SER A 11 -3.62 -25.79 -13.19
CA SER A 11 -3.23 -24.39 -13.25
C SER A 11 -1.75 -24.23 -13.64
N ARG A 12 -1.45 -24.30 -14.94
CA ARG A 12 -0.07 -24.32 -15.46
C ARG A 12 0.51 -22.94 -15.79
N THR A 13 -0.21 -21.84 -15.61
CA THR A 13 0.22 -20.50 -16.06
C THR A 13 0.85 -19.60 -14.98
N ARG A 14 0.94 -20.03 -13.71
CA ARG A 14 1.35 -19.13 -12.61
C ARG A 14 2.86 -18.87 -12.50
N LYS A 15 3.71 -19.78 -13.00
CA LYS A 15 5.16 -19.75 -12.72
C LYS A 15 5.98 -18.85 -13.65
N THR A 16 5.55 -18.63 -14.89
CA THR A 16 6.31 -17.82 -15.86
C THR A 16 6.07 -16.32 -15.70
N ALA A 17 4.86 -15.94 -15.27
CA ALA A 17 4.49 -14.54 -15.15
C ALA A 17 5.00 -13.85 -13.88
N SER A 18 4.95 -14.51 -12.71
CA SER A 18 5.54 -13.99 -11.46
C SER A 18 7.01 -14.42 -11.30
N SER A 19 7.75 -14.43 -12.42
CA SER A 19 9.20 -14.60 -12.38
C SER A 19 9.82 -13.47 -11.53
N PRO A 20 10.86 -13.74 -10.71
CA PRO A 20 11.55 -12.69 -9.96
C PRO A 20 12.05 -11.54 -10.85
N GLU A 21 12.40 -11.81 -12.11
CA GLU A 21 12.78 -10.77 -13.08
C GLU A 21 11.62 -9.84 -13.43
N ASN A 22 10.40 -10.37 -13.58
CA ASN A 22 9.22 -9.57 -13.88
C ASN A 22 8.80 -8.73 -12.67
N LEU A 23 8.98 -9.25 -11.45
CA LEU A 23 8.74 -8.50 -10.21
C LEU A 23 9.73 -7.36 -10.07
N GLU A 24 11.02 -7.62 -10.27
CA GLU A 24 12.05 -6.59 -10.19
C GLU A 24 11.88 -5.52 -11.28
N LYS A 25 11.45 -5.90 -12.49
CA LYS A 25 11.11 -4.96 -13.56
C LYS A 25 9.88 -4.13 -13.21
N LEU A 26 8.84 -4.76 -12.63
CA LEU A 26 7.61 -4.09 -12.18
C LEU A 26 7.90 -3.09 -11.05
N GLU A 27 8.71 -3.49 -10.06
CA GLU A 27 9.18 -2.62 -8.98
C GLU A 27 9.93 -1.42 -9.52
N ARG A 28 10.88 -1.65 -10.44
CA ARG A 28 11.64 -0.57 -11.10
C ARG A 28 10.71 0.42 -11.81
N LEU A 29 9.71 -0.07 -12.54
CA LEU A 29 8.73 0.77 -13.21
C LEU A 29 7.92 1.57 -12.18
N ILE A 30 7.26 0.92 -11.21
CA ILE A 30 6.43 1.61 -10.22
C ILE A 30 7.22 2.67 -9.44
N MET A 31 8.49 2.40 -9.14
CA MET A 31 9.38 3.35 -8.45
C MET A 31 9.79 4.53 -9.33
N SER A 32 9.89 4.35 -10.65
CA SER A 32 10.23 5.43 -11.58
C SER A 32 9.10 6.44 -11.78
N ASP A 33 7.84 5.98 -11.84
CA ASP A 33 6.66 6.83 -11.85
C ASP A 33 5.54 6.22 -10.99
N ARG A 34 5.34 6.83 -9.82
CA ARG A 34 4.32 6.40 -8.86
C ARG A 34 2.87 6.56 -9.37
N ARG A 35 2.64 7.19 -10.53
CA ARG A 35 1.31 7.42 -11.14
C ARG A 35 1.07 6.56 -12.38
N PHE A 36 1.63 5.35 -12.43
CA PHE A 36 1.38 4.43 -13.53
C PHE A 36 -0.09 3.99 -13.63
N LYS A 37 -0.61 4.02 -14.86
CA LYS A 37 -1.83 3.30 -15.22
C LYS A 37 -1.48 1.85 -15.50
N LEU A 38 -2.33 0.93 -15.06
CA LEU A 38 -2.18 -0.51 -15.35
C LEU A 38 -2.11 -0.85 -16.84
N SER A 39 -2.64 0.01 -17.72
CA SER A 39 -2.51 -0.15 -19.18
C SER A 39 -1.07 0.10 -19.65
N GLN A 40 -0.43 1.15 -19.14
CA GLN A 40 0.95 1.49 -19.50
C GLN A 40 1.92 0.40 -19.06
N LEU A 41 1.74 -0.13 -17.83
CA LEU A 41 2.54 -1.25 -17.34
C LEU A 41 2.36 -2.52 -18.18
N ALA A 42 1.15 -2.76 -18.68
CA ALA A 42 0.87 -3.92 -19.55
C ALA A 42 1.61 -3.81 -20.89
N GLU A 43 1.66 -2.60 -21.47
CA GLU A 43 2.41 -2.31 -22.69
C GLU A 43 3.93 -2.46 -22.46
N ASP A 44 4.46 -1.84 -21.40
CA ASP A 44 5.91 -1.81 -21.12
C ASP A 44 6.49 -3.18 -20.73
N MET A 45 5.68 -4.02 -20.08
CA MET A 45 6.08 -5.36 -19.66
C MET A 45 5.71 -6.45 -20.69
N GLY A 46 4.80 -6.16 -21.63
CA GLY A 46 4.25 -7.17 -22.54
C GLY A 46 3.43 -8.24 -21.82
N ILE A 47 2.89 -7.93 -20.63
CA ILE A 47 2.14 -8.85 -19.77
C ILE A 47 0.69 -8.35 -19.69
N PRO A 48 -0.32 -9.24 -19.76
CA PRO A 48 -1.71 -8.81 -19.63
C PRO A 48 -1.95 -8.13 -18.27
N LYS A 49 -2.77 -7.07 -18.30
CA LYS A 49 -3.14 -6.27 -17.11
C LYS A 49 -3.63 -7.10 -15.92
N THR A 50 -4.37 -8.18 -16.17
CA THR A 50 -4.88 -9.08 -15.12
C THR A 50 -3.76 -9.77 -14.35
N THR A 51 -2.67 -10.12 -15.03
CA THR A 51 -1.49 -10.74 -14.43
C THR A 51 -0.70 -9.72 -13.63
N ILE A 52 -0.48 -8.52 -14.17
CA ILE A 52 0.17 -7.43 -13.41
C ILE A 52 -0.64 -7.09 -12.16
N GLN A 53 -1.97 -7.00 -12.27
CA GLN A 53 -2.85 -6.80 -11.13
C GLN A 53 -2.66 -7.90 -10.08
N SER A 54 -2.59 -9.17 -10.49
CA SER A 54 -2.33 -10.28 -9.58
C SER A 54 -0.96 -10.17 -8.90
N MET A 55 0.08 -9.75 -9.63
CA MET A 55 1.44 -9.57 -9.10
C MET A 55 1.46 -8.44 -8.06
N VAL A 56 0.91 -7.27 -8.40
CA VAL A 56 0.81 -6.11 -7.50
C VAL A 56 0.01 -6.44 -6.24
N THR A 57 -1.01 -7.26 -6.37
CA THR A 57 -1.88 -7.57 -5.23
C THR A 57 -1.26 -8.67 -4.33
N GLN A 58 -0.59 -9.68 -4.90
CA GLN A 58 -0.20 -10.89 -4.14
C GLN A 58 1.24 -10.90 -3.65
N ASP A 59 2.13 -10.16 -4.33
CA ASP A 59 3.57 -10.28 -4.17
C ASP A 59 4.23 -8.96 -3.72
N LEU A 60 3.47 -7.87 -3.64
CA LEU A 60 3.93 -6.56 -3.20
C LEU A 60 3.38 -6.20 -1.82
N VAL A 61 4.28 -5.78 -0.93
CA VAL A 61 3.94 -5.13 0.34
C VAL A 61 3.88 -3.64 0.12
N THR A 62 2.83 -3.00 0.62
CA THR A 62 2.62 -1.56 0.55
C THR A 62 2.76 -0.96 1.93
N GLY A 63 3.32 0.24 2.02
CA GLY A 63 3.24 1.05 3.24
C GLY A 63 3.00 2.52 2.98
N ASP A 64 2.31 3.17 3.92
CA ASP A 64 2.00 4.60 3.91
C ASP A 64 2.12 5.20 5.31
N GLU A 65 2.35 6.51 5.34
CA GLU A 65 2.57 7.31 6.54
C GLU A 65 1.42 8.32 6.66
N THR A 66 0.69 8.30 7.76
CA THR A 66 -0.45 9.19 7.97
C THR A 66 -0.41 9.88 9.32
N TRP A 67 -0.92 11.12 9.37
CA TRP A 67 -1.05 11.87 10.61
C TRP A 67 -2.41 11.59 11.25
N VAL A 68 -2.37 11.10 12.49
CA VAL A 68 -3.55 10.84 13.32
C VAL A 68 -3.65 11.95 14.38
N TYR A 69 -4.80 12.60 14.44
CA TYR A 69 -5.08 13.68 15.39
C TYR A 69 -5.97 13.13 16.52
N TYR A 70 -5.75 13.58 17.76
CA TYR A 70 -6.66 13.25 18.87
C TYR A 70 -8.08 13.77 18.61
N TYR A 71 -8.16 14.98 18.06
CA TYR A 71 -9.41 15.57 17.59
C TYR A 71 -9.22 16.06 16.16
N ASP A 72 -9.85 15.37 15.22
CA ASP A 72 -10.04 15.86 13.86
C ASP A 72 -11.43 16.47 13.74
N SER A 73 -11.48 17.78 13.49
CA SER A 73 -12.74 18.45 13.20
C SER A 73 -13.29 17.88 11.89
N GLU A 74 -14.57 17.48 11.86
CA GLU A 74 -15.22 17.06 10.62
C GLU A 74 -14.93 18.05 9.47
N THR A 75 -14.77 17.56 8.25
CA THR A 75 -14.65 18.45 7.08
C THR A 75 -15.98 19.14 6.80
N LYS A 76 -15.94 20.20 5.97
CA LYS A 76 -17.17 20.88 5.54
C LYS A 76 -18.14 19.91 4.83
N GLN A 77 -17.59 18.95 4.06
CA GLN A 77 -18.36 17.91 3.38
C GLN A 77 -18.99 16.92 4.36
N GLN A 78 -18.26 16.50 5.39
CA GLN A 78 -18.79 15.61 6.43
C GLN A 78 -19.89 16.27 7.26
N SER A 79 -19.81 17.59 7.48
CA SER A 79 -20.84 18.33 8.22
C SER A 79 -22.08 18.71 7.42
N ILE A 80 -22.21 18.25 6.17
CA ILE A 80 -23.41 18.53 5.37
C ILE A 80 -24.58 17.74 5.98
N GLN A 81 -25.60 18.48 6.41
CA GLN A 81 -26.85 17.90 6.90
C GLN A 81 -27.93 18.04 5.84
N TRP A 82 -28.79 17.04 5.73
CA TRP A 82 -29.97 17.10 4.88
C TRP A 82 -30.96 18.09 5.49
N MET A 83 -31.30 19.13 4.74
CA MET A 83 -32.21 20.19 5.19
C MET A 83 -33.36 20.36 4.21
N HIS A 84 -34.48 20.91 4.67
CA HIS A 84 -35.63 21.23 3.81
C HIS A 84 -35.29 22.36 2.81
N ARG A 85 -35.94 22.34 1.64
CA ARG A 85 -35.80 23.43 0.65
C ARG A 85 -36.21 24.77 1.27
N GLY A 86 -35.29 25.73 1.28
CA GLY A 86 -35.53 27.10 1.78
C GLY A 86 -34.98 27.36 3.19
N SER A 87 -34.46 26.35 3.89
CA SER A 87 -33.77 26.58 5.17
C SER A 87 -32.40 27.23 4.96
N PRO A 88 -31.95 28.10 5.89
CA PRO A 88 -30.60 28.64 5.84
C PRO A 88 -29.54 27.52 5.90
N PRO A 89 -28.39 27.68 5.21
CA PRO A 89 -27.31 26.71 5.27
C PRO A 89 -26.77 26.56 6.69
N THR A 90 -26.39 25.33 7.06
CA THR A 90 -25.69 25.09 8.33
C THR A 90 -24.35 25.83 8.34
N VAL A 91 -24.19 26.75 9.30
CA VAL A 91 -22.93 27.47 9.51
C VAL A 91 -22.06 26.64 10.42
N LYS A 92 -20.94 26.16 9.88
CA LYS A 92 -19.92 25.48 10.66
C LYS A 92 -18.88 26.48 11.18
N THR A 93 -18.73 26.54 12.50
CA THR A 93 -17.56 27.17 13.13
C THR A 93 -16.32 26.35 12.81
N LYS A 94 -15.28 27.00 12.27
CA LYS A 94 -13.99 26.34 12.04
C LYS A 94 -13.36 26.02 13.39
N VAL A 95 -13.36 24.76 13.76
CA VAL A 95 -12.59 24.26 14.91
C VAL A 95 -11.22 23.83 14.39
N GLN A 96 -10.16 24.21 15.09
CA GLN A 96 -8.81 23.77 14.76
C GLN A 96 -8.63 22.30 15.15
N LYS A 97 -7.80 21.57 14.39
CA LYS A 97 -7.39 20.22 14.78
C LYS A 97 -6.58 20.27 16.08
N SER A 98 -6.49 19.16 16.80
CA SER A 98 -5.62 19.06 17.96
C SER A 98 -4.17 19.42 17.59
N ALA A 99 -3.50 20.16 18.47
CA ALA A 99 -2.07 20.50 18.30
C ALA A 99 -1.19 19.24 18.38
N GLU A 100 -1.58 18.30 19.24
CA GLU A 100 -0.98 16.98 19.31
C GLU A 100 -1.45 16.11 18.14
N LYS A 101 -0.49 15.54 17.42
CA LYS A 101 -0.69 14.61 16.33
C LYS A 101 0.36 13.51 16.38
N TRP A 102 -0.09 12.30 16.12
CA TRP A 102 0.71 11.10 16.05
C TRP A 102 1.00 10.80 14.58
N MET A 103 2.20 10.33 14.28
CA MET A 103 2.48 9.79 12.96
C MET A 103 2.33 8.27 13.03
N LEU A 104 1.52 7.74 12.13
CA LEU A 104 1.25 6.33 12.01
C LEU A 104 1.84 5.82 10.70
N THR A 105 2.72 4.84 10.80
CA THR A 105 3.24 4.11 9.64
C THR A 105 2.55 2.75 9.59
N VAL A 106 1.85 2.48 8.50
CA VAL A 106 1.11 1.24 8.30
C VAL A 106 1.70 0.51 7.11
N PHE A 107 1.96 -0.78 7.28
CA PHE A 107 2.33 -1.71 6.21
C PHE A 107 1.25 -2.77 6.05
N TRP A 108 0.89 -3.08 4.82
CA TRP A 108 -0.13 -4.07 4.51
C TRP A 108 0.11 -4.74 3.15
N ASP A 109 -0.48 -5.92 3.01
CA ASP A 109 -0.61 -6.63 1.74
C ASP A 109 -2.09 -6.88 1.43
N SER A 110 -2.38 -7.58 0.33
CA SER A 110 -3.77 -7.96 0.00
C SER A 110 -4.46 -8.87 1.02
N LYS A 111 -3.70 -9.45 1.95
CA LYS A 111 -4.22 -10.31 3.01
C LYS A 111 -4.44 -9.54 4.32
N GLY A 112 -4.03 -8.27 4.39
CA GLY A 112 -4.28 -7.37 5.51
C GLY A 112 -3.03 -6.73 6.10
N PRO A 113 -3.16 -6.12 7.31
CA PRO A 113 -2.08 -5.37 7.93
C PRO A 113 -0.93 -6.25 8.43
N LEU A 114 0.29 -5.83 8.12
CA LEU A 114 1.55 -6.50 8.45
C LEU A 114 2.19 -5.85 9.68
N LEU A 115 2.39 -4.54 9.66
CA LEU A 115 3.00 -3.79 10.74
C LEU A 115 2.30 -2.43 10.89
N VAL A 116 2.07 -2.02 12.12
CA VAL A 116 1.51 -0.71 12.47
C VAL A 116 2.42 -0.12 13.53
N GLN A 117 3.07 0.99 13.21
CA GLN A 117 3.98 1.68 14.12
C GLN A 117 3.46 3.07 14.41
N TYR A 118 3.38 3.40 15.70
CA TYR A 118 3.07 4.73 16.19
C TYR A 118 4.38 5.43 16.50
N MET A 119 4.56 6.64 15.97
CA MET A 119 5.62 7.53 16.36
C MET A 119 5.10 8.59 17.33
N ASP A 120 5.86 8.82 18.39
CA ASP A 120 5.51 9.80 19.40
C ASP A 120 5.40 11.21 18.82
N PRO A 121 4.42 12.00 19.29
CA PRO A 121 4.22 13.37 18.86
C PRO A 121 5.49 14.20 19.13
N ASN A 122 5.81 15.12 18.22
CA ASN A 122 6.98 16.00 18.25
C ASN A 122 8.35 15.32 18.01
N THR A 123 8.37 14.04 17.63
CA THR A 123 9.60 13.37 17.21
C THR A 123 9.89 13.67 15.73
N THR A 124 11.14 13.99 15.41
CA THR A 124 11.57 14.15 14.01
C THR A 124 11.74 12.76 13.39
N ILE A 125 11.34 12.59 12.13
CA ILE A 125 11.60 11.35 11.38
C ILE A 125 13.12 11.19 11.24
N ASP A 126 13.70 10.33 12.07
CA ASP A 126 15.08 9.92 11.94
C ASP A 126 15.14 8.74 10.95
N GLY A 127 16.06 8.83 9.99
CA GLY A 127 16.30 7.76 9.03
C GLY A 127 16.76 6.47 9.71
N ALA A 128 17.46 6.54 10.84
CA ALA A 128 17.87 5.34 11.58
C ALA A 128 16.68 4.64 12.25
N ALA A 129 15.75 5.41 12.83
CA ALA A 129 14.51 4.88 13.38
C ALA A 129 13.67 4.22 12.29
N TYR A 130 13.54 4.85 11.12
CA TYR A 130 12.83 4.28 9.98
C TYR A 130 13.49 3.00 9.45
N ALA A 131 14.82 2.95 9.39
CA ALA A 131 15.55 1.75 8.97
C ALA A 131 15.29 0.56 9.91
N LYS A 132 15.17 0.83 11.22
CA LYS A 132 14.77 -0.19 12.20
C LYS A 132 13.35 -0.69 11.96
N THR A 133 12.40 0.21 11.64
CA THR A 133 11.03 -0.17 11.28
C THR A 133 10.99 -1.09 10.07
N LEU A 134 11.85 -0.87 9.07
CA LEU A 134 11.95 -1.74 7.90
C LEU A 134 12.49 -3.13 8.25
N GLU A 135 13.39 -3.23 9.23
CA GLU A 135 13.87 -4.51 9.73
C GLU A 135 12.77 -5.27 10.48
N GLU A 136 11.99 -4.57 11.32
CA GLU A 136 10.80 -5.12 11.98
C GLU A 136 9.75 -5.59 10.95
N LEU A 137 9.60 -4.85 9.85
CA LEU A 137 8.71 -5.24 8.76
C LEU A 137 9.16 -6.55 8.10
N ARG A 138 10.46 -6.75 7.85
CA ARG A 138 10.99 -8.00 7.28
C ARG A 138 10.64 -9.19 8.17
N VAL A 139 10.81 -9.04 9.48
CA VAL A 139 10.43 -10.08 10.46
C VAL A 139 8.92 -10.32 10.42
N ALA A 140 8.11 -9.27 10.47
CA ALA A 140 6.65 -9.39 10.44
C ALA A 140 6.13 -10.06 9.16
N VAL A 141 6.74 -9.78 8.01
CA VAL A 141 6.43 -10.44 6.73
C VAL A 141 6.79 -11.93 6.80
N ALA A 142 7.99 -12.25 7.28
CA ALA A 142 8.43 -13.64 7.41
C ALA A 142 7.52 -14.44 8.36
N GLU A 143 7.11 -13.87 9.49
CA GLU A 143 6.22 -14.52 10.46
C GLU A 143 4.79 -14.68 9.94
N LYS A 144 4.18 -13.61 9.42
CA LYS A 144 2.76 -13.60 9.04
C LYS A 144 2.49 -14.26 7.69
N ARG A 145 3.47 -14.29 6.80
CA ARG A 145 3.31 -14.71 5.40
C ARG A 145 4.28 -15.81 4.97
N GLY A 146 5.27 -16.15 5.79
CA GLY A 146 6.34 -17.07 5.45
C GLY A 146 7.42 -16.43 4.58
N VAL A 147 8.60 -17.06 4.52
CA VAL A 147 9.71 -16.60 3.68
C VAL A 147 9.35 -16.84 2.21
N LYS A 148 8.85 -15.81 1.55
CA LYS A 148 8.70 -15.77 0.09
C LYS A 148 9.98 -15.17 -0.51
N LYS A 149 10.68 -15.90 -1.38
CA LYS A 149 11.75 -15.31 -2.21
C LYS A 149 11.11 -14.34 -3.21
N GLY A 150 11.56 -13.08 -3.23
CA GLY A 150 11.14 -12.08 -4.21
C GLY A 150 9.89 -11.26 -3.85
N VAL A 151 9.63 -11.01 -2.56
CA VAL A 151 8.59 -10.03 -2.18
C VAL A 151 9.17 -8.63 -2.33
N GLY A 152 8.68 -7.91 -3.33
CA GLY A 152 8.93 -6.48 -3.44
C GLY A 152 8.25 -5.72 -2.32
N CYS A 153 8.91 -4.71 -1.78
CA CYS A 153 8.26 -3.72 -0.92
C CYS A 153 8.21 -2.38 -1.66
N ILE A 154 7.00 -1.84 -1.82
CA ILE A 154 6.78 -0.49 -2.32
C ILE A 154 6.40 0.39 -1.13
N PHE A 155 7.20 1.43 -0.94
CA PHE A 155 6.99 2.42 0.11
C PHE A 155 6.44 3.70 -0.50
N TYR A 156 5.26 4.12 -0.09
CA TYR A 156 4.68 5.40 -0.47
C TYR A 156 5.07 6.44 0.58
N THR A 157 6.33 6.88 0.59
CA THR A 157 6.70 7.95 1.52
C THR A 157 6.11 9.27 0.99
N THR A 158 5.26 9.91 1.79
CA THR A 158 4.76 11.26 1.47
C THR A 158 5.72 12.36 1.94
N SER A 159 6.90 12.00 2.44
CA SER A 159 7.91 12.94 2.93
C SER A 159 9.14 12.99 2.01
N ARG A 160 9.45 14.18 1.48
CA ARG A 160 10.56 14.54 0.58
C ARG A 160 11.98 14.23 1.07
N HIS A 161 12.18 13.48 2.14
CA HIS A 161 13.49 13.27 2.74
C HIS A 161 13.64 11.81 3.14
N LEU A 162 14.03 10.96 2.17
CA LEU A 162 14.87 9.75 2.33
C LEU A 162 14.75 8.91 1.05
N THR A 163 15.29 9.43 -0.06
CA THR A 163 15.72 8.58 -1.18
C THR A 163 16.98 7.84 -0.77
N ARG A 164 16.84 6.69 -0.09
CA ARG A 164 17.91 5.70 -0.04
C ARG A 164 17.33 4.29 -0.14
N HIS A 165 17.80 3.61 -1.18
CA HIS A 165 17.46 2.25 -1.53
C HIS A 165 17.85 1.30 -0.40
N SER A 166 16.88 0.51 0.06
CA SER A 166 17.10 -0.76 0.72
C SER A 166 16.41 -1.82 -0.12
N THR A 167 17.22 -2.65 -0.80
CA THR A 167 16.75 -3.89 -1.41
C THR A 167 16.38 -4.85 -0.27
N CYS A 168 15.21 -5.46 -0.35
CA CYS A 168 14.76 -6.47 0.61
C CYS A 168 15.66 -7.70 0.60
#